data_AF-A0A3C1Y0G9-F1
#
_entry.id   AF-A0A3C1Y0G9-F1
#
_cell.length_a   1.000
_cell.length_b   1.000
_cell.length_c   1.000
_cell.angle_alpha   90.00
_cell.angle_beta   90.00
_cell.angle_gamma   90.00
#
_symmetry.space_group_name_H-M   'P 1'
#
loop_
_entity.id
_entity.type
_entity.pdbx_description
1 polymer ?
#
loop_
_entity_poly.entity_id
_entity_poly.type
_entity_poly.pdbx_seq_one_letter_code
_entity_poly.pdbx_strand_id
1 'polypeptide(L)'
;NVRELEHVISRAAIKAVSHGASRNEIVTLGAKLLDLSDGDMPASLEDDATETPDASAPVQSLRDAVDACQRQVIRRALDANQGNWAVTARALDVDPSNLHKLARRLGLKA
;
A
#
# COMPACT_ATOMS: atom_id res chain seq x y z
N ASN A 1 15.32 5.41 22.62
CA ASN A 1 16.38 5.09 23.60
C ASN A 1 16.28 3.59 23.97
N VAL A 2 17.36 2.85 24.22
CA VAL A 2 17.26 1.37 24.46
C VAL A 2 16.39 1.04 25.67
N ARG A 3 16.49 1.82 26.75
CA ARG A 3 15.67 1.65 27.96
C ARG A 3 14.18 1.89 27.72
N GLU A 4 13.84 2.84 26.84
CA GLU A 4 12.44 3.10 26.49
C GLU A 4 11.83 1.93 25.73
N LEU A 5 12.59 1.32 24.81
CA LEU A 5 12.17 0.14 24.06
C LEU A 5 11.90 -1.04 25.00
N GLU A 6 12.81 -1.29 25.94
CA GLU A 6 12.65 -2.35 26.95
C GLU A 6 11.38 -2.14 27.78
N HIS A 7 11.09 -0.91 28.19
CA HIS A 7 9.88 -0.58 28.95
C HIS A 7 8.60 -0.76 28.13
N VAL A 8 8.62 -0.38 26.84
CA VAL A 8 7.48 -0.55 25.92
C VAL A 8 7.16 -2.03 25.70
N ILE A 9 8.18 -2.83 25.38
CA ILE A 9 8.02 -4.28 25.16
C ILE A 9 7.53 -4.98 26.44
N SER A 10 8.15 -4.69 27.60
CA SER A 10 7.78 -5.32 28.88
C SER A 10 6.32 -5.04 29.26
N ARG A 11 5.87 -3.79 29.10
CA ARG A 11 4.50 -3.40 29.39
C ARG A 11 3.49 -4.01 28.41
N ALA A 12 3.84 -4.10 27.13
CA ALA A 12 3.02 -4.76 26.12
C ALA A 12 2.86 -6.25 26.41
N ALA A 13 3.93 -6.94 26.84
CA ALA A 13 3.88 -8.34 27.25
C ALA A 13 2.97 -8.55 28.47
N ILE A 14 3.04 -7.68 29.48
CA ILE A 14 2.15 -7.72 30.65
C ILE A 14 0.68 -7.52 30.24
N LYS A 15 0.41 -6.54 29.37
CA LYS A 15 -0.94 -6.31 28.82
C LYS A 15 -1.43 -7.53 28.04
N ALA A 16 -0.59 -8.18 27.24
CA ALA A 16 -1.01 -9.35 26.48
C ALA A 16 -1.45 -10.51 27.40
N VAL A 17 -0.69 -10.78 28.46
CA VAL A 17 -1.06 -11.79 29.47
C VAL A 17 -2.33 -11.41 30.22
N SER A 18 -2.53 -10.13 30.53
CA SER A 18 -3.77 -9.68 31.21
C SER A 18 -5.01 -9.82 30.33
N HIS A 19 -4.86 -9.83 28.99
CA HIS A 19 -5.94 -10.04 28.03
C HIS A 19 -6.22 -11.53 27.73
N GLY A 20 -5.60 -12.45 28.49
CA GLY A 20 -5.87 -13.89 28.41
C GLY A 20 -4.86 -14.68 27.58
N ALA A 21 -3.76 -14.07 27.13
CA ALA A 21 -2.68 -14.83 26.50
C ALA A 21 -2.04 -15.77 27.53
N SER A 22 -1.90 -17.04 27.15
CA SER A 22 -1.20 -18.02 27.97
C SER A 22 0.29 -17.67 28.07
N ARG A 23 0.85 -17.71 29.28
CA ARG A 23 2.30 -17.51 29.48
C ARG A 23 3.16 -18.55 28.76
N ASN A 24 2.57 -19.68 28.35
CA ASN A 24 3.27 -20.80 27.74
C ASN A 24 3.04 -20.88 26.21
N GLU A 25 2.40 -19.86 25.63
CA GLU A 25 2.14 -19.76 24.18
C GLU A 25 3.02 -18.66 23.56
N ILE A 26 3.29 -18.77 22.27
CA ILE A 26 3.95 -17.71 21.52
C ILE A 26 2.97 -16.55 21.35
N VAL A 27 3.24 -15.44 22.02
CA VAL A 27 2.39 -14.24 21.99
C VAL A 27 2.93 -13.21 21.02
N THR A 28 2.14 -12.86 20.00
CA THR A 28 2.46 -11.77 19.08
C THR A 28 2.00 -10.43 19.66
N LEU A 29 2.94 -9.51 19.91
CA LEU A 29 2.64 -8.17 20.41
C LEU A 29 2.31 -7.23 19.24
N GLY A 30 1.02 -7.02 18.97
CA GLY A 30 0.56 -6.06 17.98
C GLY A 30 0.70 -4.59 18.42
N ALA A 31 0.63 -3.66 17.47
CA ALA A 31 0.78 -2.21 17.71
C ALA A 31 -0.11 -1.65 18.83
N LYS A 32 -1.36 -2.14 18.95
CA LYS A 32 -2.31 -1.74 20.00
C LYS A 32 -1.84 -2.07 21.42
N LEU A 33 -1.02 -3.11 21.61
CA LEU A 33 -0.47 -3.49 22.91
C LEU A 33 0.77 -2.65 23.28
N LEU A 34 1.48 -2.16 22.26
CA LEU A 34 2.71 -1.38 22.41
C LEU A 34 2.46 0.07 22.83
N ASP A 35 1.19 0.52 22.90
CA ASP A 35 0.83 1.87 23.33
C ASP A 35 1.51 2.96 22.50
N LEU A 36 1.83 2.62 21.25
CA LEU A 36 2.40 3.53 20.28
C LEU A 36 1.26 4.42 19.83
N SER A 37 1.35 5.72 20.12
CA SER A 37 0.38 6.69 19.63
C SER A 37 0.46 6.72 18.11
N ASP A 38 -0.67 6.71 17.40
CA ASP A 38 -0.73 6.78 15.93
C ASP A 38 0.04 8.00 15.36
N GLY A 39 0.34 9.00 16.20
CA GLY A 39 1.11 10.19 15.85
C GLY A 39 2.64 10.09 15.95
N ASP A 40 3.21 8.94 16.35
CA ASP A 40 4.68 8.77 16.47
C ASP A 40 5.27 7.81 15.42
N MET A 41 4.43 7.35 14.49
CA MET A 41 4.91 6.77 13.24
C MET A 41 5.32 7.95 12.36
N PRO A 42 6.56 8.02 11.84
CA PRO A 42 6.87 9.01 10.79
C PRO A 42 5.83 8.76 9.72
N ALA A 43 5.03 9.81 9.43
CA ALA A 43 3.92 9.75 8.49
C ALA A 43 4.34 8.88 7.33
N SER A 44 3.78 7.66 7.29
CA SER A 44 4.08 6.75 6.22
C SER A 44 3.69 7.51 4.98
N LEU A 45 4.69 7.73 4.12
CA LEU A 45 4.49 8.18 2.76
C LEU A 45 3.26 7.43 2.25
N GLU A 46 2.29 8.20 1.79
CA GLU A 46 1.05 7.71 1.19
C GLU A 46 1.45 6.81 0.01
N ASP A 47 1.67 5.52 0.29
CA ASP A 47 1.93 4.51 -0.72
C ASP A 47 1.03 3.33 -0.43
N ASP A 48 0.12 3.14 -1.39
CA ASP A 48 -0.83 2.05 -1.55
C ASP A 48 -1.51 1.52 -0.29
N ALA A 49 -2.79 1.90 -0.20
CA ALA A 49 -3.80 0.95 0.23
C ALA A 49 -3.58 -0.37 -0.50
N THR A 50 -2.86 -1.28 0.16
CA THR A 50 -2.96 -2.70 -0.13
C THR A 50 -4.38 -3.04 0.28
N GLU A 51 -5.32 -2.90 -0.67
CA GLU A 51 -6.63 -3.50 -0.56
C GLU A 51 -6.36 -4.98 -0.30
N THR A 52 -6.56 -5.41 0.95
CA THR A 52 -6.73 -6.83 1.24
C THR A 52 -7.81 -7.32 0.29
N PRO A 53 -7.50 -8.24 -0.66
CA PRO A 53 -8.49 -8.66 -1.62
C PRO A 53 -9.65 -9.26 -0.83
N ASP A 54 -10.78 -8.59 -0.89
CA ASP A 54 -12.00 -9.06 -0.26
C ASP A 54 -12.31 -10.44 -0.87
N ALA A 55 -12.23 -11.49 -0.05
CA ALA A 55 -12.41 -12.86 -0.50
C ALA A 55 -13.84 -13.12 -1.03
N SER A 56 -14.78 -12.18 -0.84
CA SER A 56 -16.12 -12.20 -1.44
C SER A 56 -16.26 -11.42 -2.75
N ALA A 57 -15.22 -10.73 -3.24
CA ALA A 57 -15.32 -10.01 -4.49
C ALA A 57 -15.50 -10.97 -5.69
N PRO A 58 -16.43 -10.68 -6.61
CA PRO A 58 -16.59 -11.50 -7.82
C PRO A 58 -15.29 -11.51 -8.63
N VAL A 59 -14.93 -12.69 -9.16
CA VAL A 59 -13.72 -12.86 -9.98
C VAL A 59 -13.81 -11.94 -11.19
N GLN A 60 -12.92 -10.95 -11.26
CA GLN A 60 -12.83 -10.04 -12.39
C GLN A 60 -12.29 -10.76 -13.63
N SER A 61 -12.70 -10.31 -14.81
CA SER A 61 -12.07 -10.82 -16.03
C SER A 61 -10.61 -10.38 -16.08
N LEU A 62 -9.73 -11.23 -16.63
CA LEU A 62 -8.31 -10.88 -16.80
C LEU A 62 -8.14 -9.56 -17.58
N ARG A 63 -9.04 -9.29 -18.54
CA ARG A 63 -9.03 -8.05 -19.31
C ARG A 63 -9.24 -6.83 -18.41
N ASP A 64 -10.23 -6.88 -17.51
CA ASP A 64 -10.54 -5.75 -16.64
C ASP A 64 -9.44 -5.51 -15.61
N ALA A 65 -8.88 -6.59 -15.06
CA ALA A 65 -7.75 -6.52 -14.12
C ALA A 65 -6.51 -5.90 -14.79
N VAL A 66 -6.18 -6.33 -16.01
CA VAL A 66 -5.07 -5.76 -16.79
C VAL A 66 -5.34 -4.29 -17.13
N ASP A 67 -6.55 -3.93 -17.56
CA ASP A 67 -6.88 -2.55 -17.89
C ASP A 67 -6.85 -1.64 -16.63
N ALA A 68 -7.23 -2.15 -15.46
CA ALA A 68 -7.11 -1.44 -14.19
C ALA A 68 -5.65 -1.20 -13.80
N CYS A 69 -4.82 -2.23 -13.86
CA CYS A 69 -3.38 -2.12 -13.62
C CYS A 69 -2.73 -1.12 -14.59
N GLN A 70 -3.04 -1.21 -15.88
CA GLN A 70 -2.52 -0.27 -16.88
C GLN A 70 -2.93 1.18 -16.56
N ARG A 71 -4.19 1.42 -16.16
CA ARG A 71 -4.63 2.77 -15.75
C ARG A 71 -3.83 3.30 -14.57
N GLN A 72 -3.61 2.47 -13.57
CA GLN A 72 -2.89 2.83 -12.36
C GLN A 72 -1.43 3.18 -12.66
N VAL A 73 -0.73 2.33 -13.42
CA VAL A 73 0.66 2.55 -13.84
C VAL A 73 0.80 3.83 -14.67
N ILE A 74 -0.09 4.04 -15.65
CA ILE A 74 -0.05 5.23 -16.51
C ILE A 74 -0.32 6.51 -15.69
N ARG A 75 -1.28 6.50 -14.76
CA ARG A 75 -1.56 7.66 -13.88
C ARG A 75 -0.36 8.01 -13.01
N ARG A 76 0.20 7.02 -12.29
CA ARG A 76 1.38 7.24 -11.44
C ARG A 76 2.55 7.81 -12.24
N ALA A 77 2.80 7.26 -13.43
CA ALA A 77 3.86 7.75 -14.29
C ALA A 77 3.58 9.17 -14.81
N LEU A 78 2.33 9.51 -15.16
CA LEU A 78 1.96 10.87 -15.54
C LEU A 78 2.15 11.86 -14.40
N ASP A 79 1.71 11.52 -13.19
CA ASP A 79 1.82 12.39 -12.02
C ASP A 79 3.30 12.66 -11.69
N ALA A 80 4.14 11.62 -11.71
CA ALA A 80 5.58 11.74 -11.52
C ALA A 80 6.27 12.61 -12.60
N ASN A 81 5.71 12.64 -13.82
CA ASN A 81 6.23 13.40 -14.95
C ASN A 81 5.45 14.67 -15.26
N GLN A 82 4.67 15.19 -14.29
CA GLN A 82 3.93 16.46 -14.40
C GLN A 82 3.00 16.52 -15.64
N GLY A 83 2.38 15.40 -15.99
CA GLY A 83 1.49 15.28 -17.15
C GLY A 83 2.20 15.24 -18.51
N ASN A 84 3.53 15.17 -18.54
CA ASN A 84 4.29 15.12 -19.79
C ASN A 84 4.23 13.72 -20.43
N TRP A 85 3.34 13.55 -21.42
CA TRP A 85 3.12 12.29 -22.12
C TRP A 85 4.36 11.72 -22.81
N ALA A 86 5.22 12.56 -23.38
CA ALA A 86 6.42 12.08 -24.08
C ALA A 86 7.46 11.51 -23.12
N VAL A 87 7.65 12.17 -21.97
CA VAL A 87 8.54 11.67 -20.91
C VAL A 87 7.94 10.44 -20.24
N THR A 88 6.64 10.43 -20.00
CA THR A 88 5.90 9.29 -19.45
C THR A 88 6.05 8.04 -20.34
N ALA A 89 5.92 8.20 -21.67
CA ALA A 89 6.10 7.10 -22.61
C ALA A 89 7.50 6.48 -22.53
N ARG A 90 8.54 7.32 -22.45
CA ARG A 90 9.92 6.86 -22.25
C ARG A 90 10.12 6.18 -20.90
N ALA A 91 9.53 6.72 -19.83
CA ALA A 91 9.61 6.15 -18.48
C ALA A 91 8.91 4.78 -18.39
N LEU A 92 7.86 4.57 -19.17
CA LEU A 92 7.11 3.32 -19.27
C LEU A 92 7.65 2.36 -20.35
N ASP A 93 8.76 2.70 -21.02
CA ASP A 93 9.37 1.94 -22.12
C ASP A 93 8.38 1.61 -23.27
N VAL A 94 7.55 2.59 -23.63
CA VAL A 94 6.57 2.48 -24.73
C VAL A 94 6.69 3.63 -25.72
N ASP A 95 6.32 3.36 -26.97
CA ASP A 95 6.21 4.43 -27.97
C ASP A 95 5.12 5.45 -27.58
N PRO A 96 5.38 6.78 -27.71
CA PRO A 96 4.40 7.81 -27.38
C PRO A 96 3.05 7.67 -28.11
N SER A 97 3.07 7.23 -29.36
CA SER A 97 1.85 7.03 -30.16
C SER A 97 1.03 5.87 -29.60
N ASN A 98 1.69 4.79 -29.17
CA ASN A 98 1.04 3.66 -28.53
C ASN A 98 0.48 4.03 -27.16
N LEU A 99 1.21 4.80 -26.36
CA LEU A 99 0.71 5.30 -25.08
C LEU A 99 -0.55 6.15 -25.26
N HIS A 100 -0.59 7.03 -26.28
CA HIS A 100 -1.79 7.83 -26.56
C HIS A 100 -3.00 7.00 -27.01
N LYS A 101 -2.79 5.95 -27.81
CA LYS A 101 -3.87 5.02 -28.20
C LYS A 101 -4.37 4.24 -26.99
N LEU A 102 -3.45 3.76 -26.16
CA LEU A 102 -3.75 3.04 -24.93
C LEU A 102 -4.53 3.92 -23.94
N ALA A 103 -4.10 5.16 -23.73
CA ALA A 103 -4.77 6.13 -22.86
C ALA A 103 -6.21 6.42 -23.32
N ARG A 104 -6.45 6.56 -24.63
CA ARG A 104 -7.80 6.70 -25.18
C ARG A 104 -8.65 5.45 -24.97
N ARG A 105 -8.11 4.26 -25.25
CA ARG A 105 -8.79 2.97 -25.00
C ARG A 105 -9.19 2.79 -23.54
N LEU A 106 -8.32 3.24 -22.62
CA LEU A 106 -8.53 3.13 -21.17
C LEU A 106 -9.33 4.28 -20.56
N GLY A 107 -9.79 5.26 -21.35
CA GLY A 107 -10.57 6.41 -20.87
C GLY A 107 -9.76 7.42 -20.05
N LEU A 108 -8.43 7.44 -20.17
CA LEU A 108 -7.54 8.39 -19.49
C LEU A 108 -7.36 9.71 -20.25
N LYS A 109 -7.67 9.72 -21.55
CA LYS A 109 -7.47 10.87 -22.42
C LYS A 109 -8.59 10.92 -23.47
N ALA A 110 -9.12 12.11 -23.72
CA ALA A 110 -10.09 12.40 -24.80
C ALA A 110 -9.36 12.56 -26.14
#